data_AF-A0A667XK44-F1
#
_entry.id   AF-A0A667XK44-F1
#
_cell.length_a   1.000
_cell.length_b   1.000
_cell.length_c   1.000
_cell.angle_alpha   90.00
_cell.angle_beta   90.00
_cell.angle_gamma   90.00
#
_symmetry.space_group_name_H-M   'P 1'
#
loop_
_entity.id
_entity.type
_entity.pdbx_description
1 polymer ?
#
loop_
_entity_poly.entity_id
_entity_poly.type
_entity_poly.pdbx_seq_one_letter_code
_entity_poly.pdbx_strand_id
1 'polypeptide(L)'
;ARLYVFLALPPHFTVSPATSQVFLSDQAATGVLRRHKRYNTGVFEEFLEGDLNRECIEEKCDLEEAREIFENDERTVSVYFNINGDQCKSGPCQNQGTCKDHLGSYTCLCLPGFTGRNCEIGKQKSSRRCDFNNGDCMHFCQSMGNFGAKCSCADGYVLMPDGMNCQPEVMKLPCGCSQYPSSSSGQVALIARPSGQLFCGGSILSELWVITAAHCLVEGQGSFFIRVGEHNIYNNEGSEQDYEVLVEHVHPRYDASVSMYNHDVALLRLQSPINFSTTARPICLGPKAFTEALMKEASPATVSGWGRTRFLGSTATALQKVEVPFTDRTECKDSSSARITRYMFCAGYYDEAKDSCQGDSGGPHANRYHDTWFLTGIVSWGEECAKEGKYGVYTRVSHYYRWIQHIIGLTEHRLAVDRPESGTHSYTVSYLTPF
;
A
#
# COMPACT_ATOMS: atom_id res chain seq x y z
N ALA A 1 0.77 -79.10 14.26
CA ALA A 1 2.22 -79.03 14.50
C ALA A 1 2.59 -77.55 14.53
N ARG A 2 2.83 -76.88 15.67
CA ARG A 2 3.98 -77.02 16.61
C ARG A 2 5.29 -77.12 15.81
N LEU A 3 6.31 -76.27 15.99
CA LEU A 3 6.83 -75.83 17.28
C LEU A 3 7.74 -74.60 17.10
N TYR A 4 7.69 -73.74 18.11
CA TYR A 4 8.66 -72.69 18.41
C TYR A 4 10.05 -73.28 18.77
N VAL A 5 11.08 -72.42 18.65
CA VAL A 5 11.96 -71.96 19.76
C VAL A 5 13.49 -72.20 19.69
N PHE A 6 14.18 -71.13 20.11
CA PHE A 6 15.50 -70.89 20.73
C PHE A 6 16.86 -71.16 20.04
N LEU A 7 17.56 -70.03 19.81
CA LEU A 7 18.94 -69.63 20.16
C LEU A 7 19.93 -70.70 20.69
N ALA A 8 21.11 -70.76 20.07
CA ALA A 8 22.42 -70.93 20.73
C ALA A 8 23.58 -70.50 19.79
N LEU A 9 24.57 -69.78 20.35
CA LEU A 9 25.82 -69.32 19.72
C LEU A 9 26.85 -70.46 19.52
N PRO A 10 27.83 -70.28 18.60
CA PRO A 10 29.18 -70.78 18.83
C PRO A 10 30.29 -69.70 18.63
N PRO A 11 31.54 -69.98 19.06
CA PRO A 11 32.46 -68.98 19.57
C PRO A 11 33.69 -68.66 18.68
N HIS A 12 34.37 -67.58 19.07
CA HIS A 12 35.78 -67.20 18.81
C HIS A 12 36.28 -67.05 17.36
N PHE A 13 36.40 -65.79 16.93
CA PHE A 13 37.47 -65.34 16.02
C PHE A 13 38.40 -64.39 16.77
N THR A 14 39.69 -64.67 16.68
CA THR A 14 40.81 -63.95 17.30
C THR A 14 41.01 -62.58 16.68
N VAL A 15 41.10 -61.55 17.53
CA VAL A 15 41.49 -60.18 17.19
C VAL A 15 42.96 -60.18 16.76
N SER A 16 43.26 -59.78 15.53
CA SER A 16 44.57 -59.21 15.18
C SER A 16 44.50 -57.69 15.35
N PRO A 17 45.46 -57.04 16.03
CA PRO A 17 45.46 -55.59 16.12
C PRO A 17 45.82 -55.03 14.74
N ALA A 18 44.89 -54.26 14.17
CA ALA A 18 45.16 -53.40 13.04
C ALA A 18 46.16 -52.31 13.47
N THR A 19 47.38 -52.36 12.94
CA THR A 19 48.26 -51.18 12.95
C THR A 19 47.72 -50.18 11.94
N SER A 20 46.77 -49.34 12.35
CA SER A 20 46.42 -48.15 11.57
C SER A 20 47.54 -47.13 11.73
N GLN A 21 48.46 -47.07 10.77
CA GLN A 21 49.31 -45.89 10.64
C GLN A 21 48.41 -44.73 10.22
N VAL A 22 48.29 -43.73 11.10
CA VAL A 22 47.55 -42.48 10.89
C VAL A 22 48.35 -41.50 9.99
N PHE A 23 49.56 -41.86 9.59
CA PHE A 23 50.43 -41.05 8.74
C PHE A 23 50.86 -41.81 7.48
N LEU A 24 50.95 -41.09 6.36
CA LEU A 24 51.50 -41.57 5.09
C LEU A 24 52.94 -42.06 5.28
N SER A 25 53.38 -43.06 4.50
CA SER A 25 54.79 -43.47 4.46
C SER A 25 55.69 -42.32 4.00
N ASP A 26 56.95 -42.25 4.46
CA ASP A 26 57.92 -41.19 4.14
C ASP A 26 58.03 -40.85 2.63
N GLN A 27 57.94 -41.87 1.76
CA GLN A 27 57.99 -41.70 0.30
C GLN A 27 56.72 -41.05 -0.30
N ALA A 28 55.58 -41.15 0.38
CA ALA A 28 54.32 -40.52 -0.04
C ALA A 28 54.15 -39.12 0.58
N ALA A 29 54.69 -38.89 1.78
CA ALA A 29 54.70 -37.57 2.42
C ALA A 29 55.59 -36.55 1.66
N THR A 30 56.67 -37.01 1.01
CA THR A 30 57.55 -36.15 0.19
C THR A 30 56.90 -35.63 -1.10
N GLY A 31 55.76 -36.18 -1.53
CA GLY A 31 55.03 -35.73 -2.72
C GLY A 31 54.20 -34.46 -2.52
N VAL A 32 53.83 -34.12 -1.29
CA VAL A 32 53.00 -32.95 -0.95
C VAL A 32 53.83 -31.65 -0.92
N LEU A 33 55.15 -31.75 -0.70
CA LEU A 33 56.07 -30.61 -0.64
C LEU A 33 56.77 -30.31 -1.97
N ARG A 34 56.16 -30.60 -3.12
CA ARG A 34 56.58 -29.97 -4.38
C ARG A 34 55.89 -28.61 -4.52
N ARG A 35 56.46 -27.56 -3.91
CA ARG A 35 56.20 -26.19 -4.38
C ARG A 35 56.62 -26.14 -5.85
N HIS A 36 55.68 -25.87 -6.74
CA HIS A 36 56.03 -25.42 -8.08
C HIS A 36 56.81 -24.11 -7.92
N LYS A 37 58.06 -24.06 -8.42
CA LYS A 37 58.80 -22.80 -8.53
C LYS A 37 57.94 -21.87 -9.41
N ARG A 38 57.39 -20.82 -8.80
CA ARG A 38 56.71 -19.75 -9.54
C ARG A 38 57.78 -18.89 -10.24
N TYR A 39 57.33 -18.12 -11.21
CA TYR A 39 58.08 -17.65 -12.38
C TYR A 39 59.17 -16.62 -12.01
N ASN A 40 60.46 -16.94 -12.23
CA ASN A 40 61.57 -15.98 -12.09
C ASN A 40 61.29 -14.69 -12.88
N THR A 41 61.24 -13.55 -12.21
CA THR A 41 60.93 -12.24 -12.81
C THR A 41 62.16 -11.52 -13.36
N GLY A 42 63.39 -12.03 -13.14
CA GLY A 42 64.63 -11.37 -13.55
C GLY A 42 65.72 -12.25 -14.18
N VAL A 43 66.61 -11.61 -14.96
CA VAL A 43 67.84 -12.24 -15.46
C VAL A 43 68.84 -12.32 -14.29
N PHE A 44 69.39 -13.51 -14.01
CA PHE A 44 70.34 -13.82 -12.91
C PHE A 44 69.74 -14.03 -11.50
N GLU A 45 68.41 -14.15 -11.37
CA GLU A 45 67.73 -14.39 -10.08
C GLU A 45 68.21 -15.67 -9.34
N GLU A 46 68.72 -16.66 -10.07
CA GLU A 46 69.29 -17.90 -9.52
C GLU A 46 70.63 -17.71 -8.76
N PHE A 47 71.26 -16.54 -8.86
CA PHE A 47 72.50 -16.20 -8.14
C PHE A 47 72.25 -15.44 -6.83
N LEU A 48 71.00 -15.07 -6.54
CA LEU A 48 70.63 -14.41 -5.29
C LEU A 48 70.29 -15.45 -4.23
N GLU A 49 70.73 -15.22 -2.98
CA GLU A 49 70.31 -16.03 -1.84
C GLU A 49 68.79 -15.87 -1.62
N GLY A 50 68.09 -16.98 -1.37
CA GLY A 50 66.62 -17.01 -1.28
C GLY A 50 66.14 -16.17 -0.09
N ASP A 51 65.26 -15.20 -0.37
CA ASP A 51 64.64 -14.34 0.63
C ASP A 51 63.13 -14.35 0.41
N LEU A 52 62.41 -15.06 1.29
CA LEU A 52 60.96 -15.20 1.23
C LEU A 52 60.24 -13.84 1.26
N ASN A 53 60.80 -12.83 1.92
CA ASN A 53 60.20 -11.49 1.95
C ASN A 53 60.30 -10.83 0.57
N ARG A 54 61.45 -10.97 -0.11
CA ARG A 54 61.68 -10.45 -1.46
C ARG A 54 60.79 -11.16 -2.48
N GLU A 55 60.74 -12.49 -2.41
CA GLU A 55 59.91 -13.32 -3.30
C GLU A 55 58.41 -12.97 -3.17
N CYS A 56 57.91 -12.77 -1.95
CA CYS A 56 56.51 -12.36 -1.71
C CYS A 56 56.17 -11.03 -2.39
N ILE A 57 57.09 -10.05 -2.33
CA ILE A 57 56.91 -8.71 -2.90
C ILE A 57 57.01 -8.74 -4.44
N GLU A 58 57.99 -9.46 -4.98
CA GLU A 58 58.24 -9.56 -6.42
C GLU A 58 57.15 -10.36 -7.14
N GLU A 59 56.65 -11.43 -6.53
CA GLU A 59 55.65 -12.33 -7.12
C GLU A 59 54.20 -11.99 -6.76
N LYS A 60 53.97 -10.93 -5.96
CA LYS A 60 52.64 -10.54 -5.47
C LYS A 60 51.89 -11.69 -4.79
N CYS A 61 52.47 -12.22 -3.72
CA CYS A 61 51.89 -13.27 -2.89
C CYS A 61 50.46 -12.94 -2.41
N ASP A 62 49.64 -13.98 -2.22
CA ASP A 62 48.30 -13.81 -1.62
C ASP A 62 48.36 -13.57 -0.10
N LEU A 63 47.22 -13.31 0.54
CA LEU A 63 47.19 -12.91 1.95
C LEU A 63 47.65 -14.04 2.88
N GLU A 64 47.34 -15.29 2.53
CA GLU A 64 47.75 -16.45 3.33
C GLU A 64 49.25 -16.71 3.16
N GLU A 65 49.77 -16.59 1.94
CA GLU A 65 51.21 -16.67 1.65
C GLU A 65 52.01 -15.56 2.37
N ALA A 66 51.50 -14.33 2.38
CA ALA A 66 52.11 -13.23 3.13
C ALA A 66 52.06 -13.49 4.66
N ARG A 67 50.99 -14.10 5.18
CA ARG A 67 50.87 -14.47 6.61
C ARG A 67 51.87 -15.55 7.03
N GLU A 68 52.22 -16.47 6.14
CA GLU A 68 53.22 -17.49 6.41
C GLU A 68 54.65 -16.93 6.47
N ILE A 69 54.91 -15.80 5.82
CA ILE A 69 56.25 -15.21 5.68
C ILE A 69 56.50 -14.10 6.71
N PHE A 70 55.49 -13.27 6.99
CA PHE A 70 55.59 -12.17 7.95
C PHE A 70 54.92 -12.57 9.28
N GLU A 71 55.71 -12.82 10.31
CA GLU A 71 55.24 -13.27 11.64
C GLU A 71 54.39 -12.23 12.42
N ASN A 72 54.27 -10.99 11.92
CA ASN A 72 53.54 -9.89 12.55
C ASN A 72 52.39 -9.42 11.64
N ASP A 73 51.14 -9.52 12.13
CA ASP A 73 49.92 -9.11 11.42
C ASP A 73 50.01 -7.68 10.84
N GLU A 74 50.64 -6.72 11.52
CA GLU A 74 50.81 -5.35 11.01
C GLU A 74 51.78 -5.29 9.81
N ARG A 75 52.84 -6.10 9.83
CA ARG A 75 53.82 -6.21 8.73
C ARG A 75 53.21 -6.96 7.55
N THR A 76 52.48 -8.04 7.79
CA THR A 76 51.78 -8.78 6.75
C THR A 76 50.77 -7.92 6.02
N VAL A 77 49.95 -7.18 6.75
CA VAL A 77 48.93 -6.28 6.18
C VAL A 77 49.61 -5.15 5.40
N SER A 78 50.68 -4.54 5.90
CA SER A 78 51.38 -3.46 5.19
C SER A 78 52.07 -3.93 3.90
N VAL A 79 52.65 -5.13 3.86
CA VAL A 79 53.25 -5.69 2.65
C VAL A 79 52.18 -6.07 1.62
N TYR A 80 51.11 -6.76 2.04
CA TYR A 80 50.00 -7.10 1.16
C TYR A 80 49.28 -5.86 0.59
N PHE A 81 49.16 -4.80 1.39
CA PHE A 81 48.60 -3.51 0.98
C PHE A 81 49.48 -2.81 -0.08
N ASN A 82 50.81 -2.85 0.08
CA ASN A 82 51.74 -2.32 -0.91
C ASN A 82 51.71 -3.09 -2.24
N ILE A 83 51.45 -4.40 -2.20
CA ILE A 83 51.40 -5.30 -3.38
C ILE A 83 50.13 -5.09 -4.22
N ASN A 84 48.96 -4.94 -3.59
CA ASN A 84 47.67 -4.81 -4.27
C ASN A 84 47.31 -3.37 -4.66
N GLY A 85 48.11 -2.40 -4.25
CA GLY A 85 47.92 -0.99 -4.55
C GLY A 85 46.73 -0.38 -3.83
N ASP A 86 46.54 0.93 -4.02
CA ASP A 86 45.39 1.68 -3.48
C ASP A 86 44.24 1.61 -4.48
N GLN A 87 43.13 0.96 -4.11
CA GLN A 87 41.95 0.79 -4.95
C GLN A 87 41.18 2.10 -5.16
N CYS A 88 41.47 3.16 -4.39
CA CYS A 88 40.92 4.49 -4.59
C CYS A 88 41.64 5.29 -5.69
N LYS A 89 42.80 4.85 -6.19
CA LYS A 89 43.55 5.58 -7.25
C LYS A 89 42.78 5.76 -8.55
N SER A 90 41.88 4.84 -8.89
CA SER A 90 41.05 4.95 -10.09
C SER A 90 39.88 5.92 -9.94
N GLY A 91 39.74 6.60 -8.79
CA GLY A 91 38.61 7.47 -8.47
C GLY A 91 37.26 6.78 -8.60
N PRO A 92 37.04 5.60 -7.97
CA PRO A 92 35.84 4.81 -8.23
C PRO A 92 34.56 5.45 -7.70
N CYS A 93 34.66 6.32 -6.69
CA CYS A 93 33.50 6.98 -6.07
C CYS A 93 33.05 8.20 -6.88
N GLN A 94 31.86 8.11 -7.47
CA GLN A 94 31.20 9.16 -8.22
C GLN A 94 30.50 10.17 -7.29
N ASN A 95 29.97 11.25 -7.86
CA ASN A 95 29.16 12.25 -7.16
C ASN A 95 29.81 12.79 -5.86
N GLN A 96 31.12 13.02 -5.92
CA GLN A 96 31.93 13.55 -4.81
C GLN A 96 31.90 12.65 -3.55
N GLY A 97 31.66 11.35 -3.70
CA GLY A 97 31.80 10.38 -2.62
C GLY A 97 33.25 10.22 -2.16
N THR A 98 33.46 10.04 -0.86
CA THR A 98 34.80 9.84 -0.28
C THR A 98 35.18 8.37 -0.40
N CYS A 99 36.26 8.06 -1.11
CA CYS A 99 36.78 6.71 -1.20
C CYS A 99 37.59 6.35 0.06
N LYS A 100 37.30 5.19 0.64
CA LYS A 100 38.10 4.55 1.68
C LYS A 100 38.65 3.24 1.14
N ASP A 101 39.97 3.15 1.12
CA ASP A 101 40.68 1.98 0.68
C ASP A 101 40.61 0.86 1.75
N HIS A 102 40.50 -0.39 1.30
CA HIS A 102 40.43 -1.58 2.13
C HIS A 102 41.25 -2.71 1.51
N LEU A 103 41.46 -3.80 2.24
CA LEU A 103 42.24 -4.93 1.74
C LEU A 103 41.59 -5.55 0.48
N GLY A 104 42.17 -5.31 -0.70
CA GLY A 104 41.69 -5.83 -2.00
C GLY A 104 40.33 -5.29 -2.45
N SER A 105 39.84 -4.20 -1.83
CA SER A 105 38.53 -3.63 -2.11
C SER A 105 38.46 -2.16 -1.66
N TYR A 106 37.40 -1.45 -2.03
CA TYR A 106 37.18 -0.08 -1.57
C TYR A 106 35.74 0.08 -1.10
N THR A 107 35.54 1.08 -0.22
CA THR A 107 34.23 1.52 0.23
C THR A 107 34.05 2.99 -0.13
N CYS A 108 32.97 3.32 -0.83
CA CYS A 108 32.59 4.71 -1.07
C CYS A 108 31.65 5.23 0.01
N LEU A 109 32.03 6.31 0.69
CA LEU A 109 31.15 7.08 1.56
C LEU A 109 30.42 8.15 0.74
N CYS A 110 29.17 7.86 0.42
CA CYS A 110 28.37 8.76 -0.41
C CYS A 110 27.88 9.97 0.37
N LEU A 111 27.89 11.13 -0.30
CA LEU A 111 27.26 12.34 0.22
C LEU A 111 25.73 12.15 0.38
N PRO A 112 25.08 12.95 1.25
CA PRO A 112 23.63 12.96 1.38
C PRO A 112 22.97 13.12 0.01
N GLY A 113 22.01 12.24 -0.30
CA GLY A 113 21.34 12.20 -1.61
C GLY A 113 21.90 11.20 -2.61
N PHE A 114 22.97 10.46 -2.30
CA PHE A 114 23.54 9.41 -3.17
C PHE A 114 23.71 8.05 -2.45
N THR A 115 23.71 6.97 -3.23
CA THR A 115 23.87 5.57 -2.81
C THR A 115 24.42 4.74 -3.98
N GLY A 116 24.54 3.42 -3.83
CA GLY A 116 25.26 2.55 -4.77
C GLY A 116 26.69 2.26 -4.34
N ARG A 117 27.34 1.26 -4.95
CA ARG A 117 28.70 0.83 -4.59
C ARG A 117 29.72 1.95 -4.82
N ASN A 118 29.46 2.76 -5.84
CA ASN A 118 30.31 3.83 -6.34
C ASN A 118 29.63 5.20 -6.20
N CYS A 119 28.58 5.32 -5.36
CA CYS A 119 27.78 6.54 -5.23
C CYS A 119 27.12 7.02 -6.53
N GLU A 120 26.92 6.11 -7.49
CA GLU A 120 26.36 6.37 -8.82
C GLU A 120 24.85 6.59 -8.82
N ILE A 121 24.16 6.25 -7.72
CA ILE A 121 22.70 6.27 -7.62
C ILE A 121 22.24 7.47 -6.80
N GLY A 122 21.46 8.38 -7.39
CA GLY A 122 20.78 9.45 -6.63
C GLY A 122 19.58 8.93 -5.83
N LYS A 123 19.57 9.11 -4.50
CA LYS A 123 18.48 8.74 -3.57
C LYS A 123 17.12 9.38 -3.91
N GLN A 124 17.10 10.45 -4.71
CA GLN A 124 15.90 11.18 -5.11
C GLN A 124 14.96 10.39 -6.06
N LYS A 125 15.46 9.40 -6.81
CA LYS A 125 14.67 8.75 -7.88
C LYS A 125 14.48 7.24 -7.72
N SER A 126 15.38 6.54 -7.05
CA SER A 126 15.38 5.07 -6.93
C SER A 126 15.05 4.51 -5.53
N SER A 127 14.87 5.37 -4.51
CA SER A 127 14.58 4.93 -3.14
C SER A 127 13.12 5.09 -2.71
N ARG A 128 12.28 5.75 -3.52
CA ARG A 128 10.87 5.96 -3.16
C ARG A 128 10.11 4.65 -3.29
N ARG A 129 9.67 4.09 -2.16
CA ARG A 129 8.85 2.87 -2.08
C ARG A 129 7.53 3.23 -1.44
N CYS A 130 6.42 2.79 -2.02
CA CYS A 130 5.09 3.09 -1.47
C CYS A 130 4.89 2.54 -0.06
N ASP A 131 5.57 1.45 0.29
CA ASP A 131 5.50 0.83 1.62
C ASP A 131 6.22 1.68 2.69
N PHE A 132 6.95 2.73 2.32
CA PHE A 132 7.62 3.64 3.24
C PHE A 132 7.18 5.09 2.96
N ASN A 133 6.56 5.73 3.95
CA ASN A 133 6.05 7.10 3.85
C ASN A 133 5.20 7.37 2.58
N ASN A 134 4.42 6.37 2.14
CA ASN A 134 3.62 6.44 0.90
C ASN A 134 4.46 6.85 -0.34
N GLY A 135 5.76 6.51 -0.39
CA GLY A 135 6.66 6.94 -1.46
C GLY A 135 6.83 8.45 -1.59
N ASP A 136 6.63 9.17 -0.49
CA ASP A 136 6.56 10.64 -0.38
C ASP A 136 5.41 11.28 -1.16
N CYS A 137 4.43 10.48 -1.61
CA CYS A 137 3.26 10.97 -2.34
C CYS A 137 2.23 11.57 -1.38
N MET A 138 1.71 12.76 -1.70
CA MET A 138 0.68 13.41 -0.90
C MET A 138 -0.66 12.66 -0.91
N HIS A 139 -1.01 11.98 -2.01
CA HIS A 139 -2.22 11.17 -2.11
C HIS A 139 -1.90 9.72 -2.44
N PHE A 140 -1.75 9.39 -3.72
CA PHE A 140 -1.64 8.00 -4.15
C PHE A 140 -0.23 7.68 -4.59
N CYS A 141 0.25 6.51 -4.18
CA CYS A 141 1.53 5.96 -4.61
C CYS A 141 1.34 4.68 -5.40
N GLN A 142 1.98 4.62 -6.57
CA GLN A 142 2.10 3.41 -7.37
C GLN A 142 3.57 2.97 -7.42
N SER A 143 3.84 1.75 -6.98
CA SER A 143 5.17 1.16 -7.08
C SER A 143 5.49 0.87 -8.55
N MET A 144 6.64 1.35 -9.00
CA MET A 144 7.18 1.08 -10.34
C MET A 144 8.32 0.04 -10.29
N GLY A 145 8.35 -0.81 -9.25
CA GLY A 145 9.41 -1.80 -9.07
C GLY A 145 10.77 -1.13 -8.83
N ASN A 146 11.75 -1.42 -9.69
CA ASN A 146 13.10 -0.86 -9.58
C ASN A 146 13.19 0.64 -9.92
N PHE A 147 12.13 1.20 -10.53
CA PHE A 147 12.09 2.60 -10.98
C PHE A 147 11.55 3.57 -9.90
N GLY A 148 11.32 3.08 -8.67
CA GLY A 148 10.84 3.88 -7.54
C GLY A 148 9.31 3.97 -7.45
N ALA A 149 8.81 5.11 -7.01
CA ALA A 149 7.38 5.39 -6.83
C ALA A 149 6.90 6.46 -7.81
N LYS A 150 5.68 6.26 -8.31
CA LYS A 150 4.92 7.26 -9.08
C LYS A 150 3.76 7.77 -8.24
N CYS A 151 3.69 9.07 -8.06
CA CYS A 151 2.59 9.71 -7.36
C CYS A 151 1.45 10.07 -8.31
N SER A 152 0.22 10.03 -7.79
CA SER A 152 -0.97 10.59 -8.44
C SER A 152 -1.91 11.19 -7.40
N CYS A 153 -2.83 12.03 -7.85
CA CYS A 153 -3.71 12.81 -6.98
C CYS A 153 -5.17 12.33 -7.07
N ALA A 154 -5.95 12.64 -6.04
CA ALA A 154 -7.39 12.46 -6.01
C ALA A 154 -8.11 13.40 -6.99
N ASP A 155 -9.39 13.11 -7.28
CA ASP A 155 -10.17 13.87 -8.24
C ASP A 155 -10.32 15.35 -7.84
N GLY A 156 -10.06 16.24 -8.79
CA GLY A 156 -10.01 17.69 -8.55
C GLY A 156 -8.69 18.20 -7.94
N TYR A 157 -7.64 17.36 -7.87
CA TYR A 157 -6.29 17.77 -7.54
C TYR A 157 -5.31 17.52 -8.69
N VAL A 158 -4.32 18.40 -8.83
CA VAL A 158 -3.25 18.32 -9.83
C VAL A 158 -1.92 18.00 -9.16
N LEU A 159 -1.15 17.08 -9.75
CA LEU A 159 0.19 16.75 -9.28
C LEU A 159 1.16 17.88 -9.63
N MET A 160 1.88 18.35 -8.61
CA MET A 160 2.84 19.44 -8.73
C MET A 160 4.11 19.03 -9.48
N PRO A 161 4.91 19.98 -10.00
CA PRO A 161 6.15 19.69 -10.72
C PRO A 161 7.20 18.91 -9.91
N ASP A 162 7.10 18.92 -8.58
CA ASP A 162 7.93 18.07 -7.70
C ASP A 162 7.61 16.57 -7.80
N GLY A 163 6.49 16.22 -8.45
CA GLY A 163 6.05 14.85 -8.66
C GLY A 163 5.56 14.14 -7.40
N MET A 164 5.24 14.88 -6.33
CA MET A 164 4.87 14.36 -5.01
C MET A 164 3.64 15.05 -4.42
N ASN A 165 3.57 16.38 -4.50
CA ASN A 165 2.52 17.16 -3.88
C ASN A 165 1.29 17.32 -4.80
N CYS A 166 0.12 17.44 -4.19
CA CYS A 166 -1.15 17.61 -4.89
C CYS A 166 -1.79 18.95 -4.52
N GLN A 167 -2.09 19.79 -5.51
CA GLN A 167 -2.80 21.04 -5.29
C GLN A 167 -4.24 20.99 -5.81
N PRO A 168 -5.22 21.55 -5.08
CA PRO A 168 -6.57 21.74 -5.58
C PRO A 168 -6.60 22.46 -6.92
N GLU A 169 -7.34 21.95 -7.89
CA GLU A 169 -7.59 22.62 -9.15
C GLU A 169 -8.52 23.82 -8.91
N VAL A 170 -8.06 25.06 -9.08
CA VAL A 170 -8.81 26.28 -8.69
C VAL A 170 -10.22 26.37 -9.30
N MET A 171 -10.42 25.80 -10.49
CA MET A 171 -11.69 25.86 -11.21
C MET A 171 -12.62 24.68 -10.92
N LYS A 172 -12.18 23.67 -10.15
CA LYS A 172 -13.02 22.54 -9.73
C LYS A 172 -13.04 22.48 -8.21
N LEU A 173 -14.21 22.21 -7.64
CA LEU A 173 -14.29 21.93 -6.20
C LEU A 173 -13.64 20.56 -5.96
N PRO A 174 -12.43 20.49 -5.35
CA PRO A 174 -11.75 19.23 -5.12
C PRO A 174 -12.56 18.32 -4.18
N CYS A 175 -12.49 17.01 -4.39
CA CYS A 175 -13.10 16.07 -3.46
C CYS A 175 -12.46 16.20 -2.07
N GLY A 176 -13.24 15.96 -1.01
CA GLY A 176 -12.73 15.77 0.35
C GLY A 176 -11.93 16.93 0.98
N CYS A 177 -11.83 18.12 0.39
CA CYS A 177 -10.96 19.18 0.90
C CYS A 177 -11.37 19.66 2.30
N SER A 178 -10.44 19.64 3.26
CA SER A 178 -10.68 19.95 4.69
C SER A 178 -10.73 21.44 5.05
N GLN A 179 -10.50 22.35 4.09
CA GLN A 179 -10.61 23.80 4.31
C GLN A 179 -12.06 24.27 4.56
N TYR A 180 -13.03 23.36 4.40
CA TYR A 180 -14.45 23.53 4.65
C TYR A 180 -14.91 22.36 5.53
N PRO A 181 -16.06 22.43 6.23
CA PRO A 181 -16.55 21.35 7.09
C PRO A 181 -16.96 20.10 6.28
N SER A 182 -15.98 19.42 5.69
CA SER A 182 -16.15 18.42 4.62
C SER A 182 -16.36 17.00 5.09
N SER A 183 -16.24 16.73 6.40
CA SER A 183 -16.60 15.40 6.91
C SER A 183 -18.09 15.10 6.73
N SER A 184 -18.94 16.13 6.67
CA SER A 184 -20.38 15.99 6.41
C SER A 184 -20.84 16.56 5.06
N SER A 185 -20.02 17.33 4.34
CA SER A 185 -20.44 17.92 3.04
C SER A 185 -20.64 16.89 1.94
N GLY A 186 -20.04 15.71 2.07
CA GLY A 186 -20.28 14.57 1.18
C GLY A 186 -21.52 13.79 1.51
N GLN A 187 -22.22 14.11 2.60
CA GLN A 187 -23.40 13.39 3.05
C GLN A 187 -24.56 13.56 2.08
N VAL A 188 -25.26 12.45 1.85
CA VAL A 188 -26.50 12.40 1.08
C VAL A 188 -27.62 11.81 1.93
N ALA A 189 -28.84 12.29 1.73
CA ALA A 189 -30.06 11.71 2.29
C ALA A 189 -30.90 11.06 1.16
N LEU A 190 -31.33 9.82 1.39
CA LEU A 190 -32.33 9.13 0.56
C LEU A 190 -33.69 9.34 1.21
N ILE A 191 -34.60 10.00 0.49
CA ILE A 191 -35.91 10.42 1.00
C ILE A 191 -37.02 9.69 0.27
N ALA A 192 -37.84 8.94 1.00
CA ALA A 192 -38.95 8.16 0.44
C ALA A 192 -40.13 9.05 0.03
N ARG A 193 -40.79 8.68 -1.07
CA ARG A 193 -42.06 9.27 -1.53
C ARG A 193 -43.24 8.35 -1.17
N PRO A 194 -44.41 8.89 -0.81
CA PRO A 194 -44.73 10.30 -0.57
C PRO A 194 -44.46 10.75 0.87
N SER A 195 -43.94 9.88 1.74
CA SER A 195 -43.83 10.16 3.18
C SER A 195 -42.88 11.31 3.51
N GLY A 196 -41.90 11.61 2.64
CA GLY A 196 -40.85 12.58 2.91
C GLY A 196 -39.87 12.10 3.98
N GLN A 197 -39.91 10.82 4.35
CA GLN A 197 -39.09 10.27 5.41
C GLN A 197 -37.69 9.90 4.89
N LEU A 198 -36.66 10.36 5.59
CA LEU A 198 -35.29 9.89 5.41
C LEU A 198 -35.19 8.45 5.91
N PHE A 199 -34.73 7.54 5.05
CA PHE A 199 -34.58 6.12 5.39
C PHE A 199 -33.13 5.61 5.29
N CYS A 200 -32.32 6.23 4.43
CA CYS A 200 -30.90 5.91 4.28
C CYS A 200 -30.07 7.17 3.99
N GLY A 201 -28.77 7.03 4.19
CA GLY A 201 -27.74 7.96 3.75
C GLY A 201 -27.03 7.53 2.47
N GLY A 202 -26.09 8.36 2.05
CA GLY A 202 -25.22 8.13 0.90
C GLY A 202 -23.99 9.03 0.96
N SER A 203 -23.12 8.90 -0.05
CA SER A 203 -21.98 9.81 -0.24
C SER A 203 -21.89 10.31 -1.67
N ILE A 204 -21.64 11.61 -1.85
CA ILE A 204 -21.42 12.22 -3.17
C ILE A 204 -20.04 11.79 -3.68
N LEU A 205 -19.99 11.18 -4.87
CA LEU A 205 -18.72 10.82 -5.54
C LEU A 205 -18.34 11.82 -6.64
N SER A 206 -19.34 12.35 -7.36
CA SER A 206 -19.17 13.40 -8.38
C SER A 206 -20.50 14.13 -8.59
N GLU A 207 -20.56 15.05 -9.56
CA GLU A 207 -21.77 15.80 -9.88
C GLU A 207 -22.96 14.88 -10.23
N LEU A 208 -22.71 13.69 -10.80
CA LEU A 208 -23.75 12.78 -11.27
C LEU A 208 -23.80 11.46 -10.51
N TRP A 209 -22.93 11.25 -9.52
CA TRP A 209 -22.77 9.94 -8.89
C TRP A 209 -22.82 10.03 -7.37
N VAL A 210 -23.67 9.18 -6.79
CA VAL A 210 -23.79 8.94 -5.36
C VAL A 210 -23.53 7.45 -5.09
N ILE A 211 -22.88 7.14 -3.97
CA ILE A 211 -22.72 5.78 -3.46
C ILE A 211 -23.55 5.59 -2.19
N THR A 212 -24.13 4.41 -2.02
CA THR A 212 -24.93 4.05 -0.83
C THR A 212 -24.84 2.54 -0.60
N ALA A 213 -25.53 2.03 0.41
CA ALA A 213 -25.68 0.60 0.67
C ALA A 213 -26.74 0.01 -0.28
N ALA A 214 -26.52 -1.22 -0.75
CA ALA A 214 -27.46 -1.88 -1.65
C ALA A 214 -28.77 -2.27 -0.95
N HIS A 215 -28.73 -2.62 0.34
CA HIS A 215 -29.93 -2.97 1.10
C HIS A 215 -30.90 -1.79 1.19
N CYS A 216 -30.43 -0.54 1.15
CA CYS A 216 -31.29 0.65 1.10
C CYS A 216 -32.23 0.62 -0.13
N LEU A 217 -31.76 0.10 -1.27
CA LEU A 217 -32.55 0.00 -2.49
C LEU A 217 -33.54 -1.17 -2.45
N VAL A 218 -33.23 -2.22 -1.68
CA VAL A 218 -34.12 -3.38 -1.48
C VAL A 218 -35.21 -3.08 -0.46
N GLU A 219 -34.85 -2.48 0.68
CA GLU A 219 -35.77 -2.12 1.76
C GLU A 219 -36.64 -0.91 1.40
N GLY A 220 -36.13 0.01 0.58
CA GLY A 220 -36.84 1.22 0.20
C GLY A 220 -38.19 0.97 -0.50
N GLN A 221 -38.37 -0.20 -1.13
CA GLN A 221 -39.60 -0.74 -1.79
C GLN A 221 -40.51 0.25 -2.56
N GLY A 222 -40.02 1.45 -2.87
CA GLY A 222 -40.84 2.58 -3.30
C GLY A 222 -40.01 3.67 -3.95
N SER A 223 -40.70 4.65 -4.52
CA SER A 223 -40.05 5.81 -5.16
C SER A 223 -39.35 6.66 -4.11
N PHE A 224 -38.13 7.09 -4.40
CA PHE A 224 -37.35 7.98 -3.56
C PHE A 224 -36.63 9.01 -4.42
N PHE A 225 -36.13 10.06 -3.77
CA PHE A 225 -35.22 11.02 -4.39
C PHE A 225 -34.01 11.22 -3.48
N ILE A 226 -32.98 11.84 -4.05
CA ILE A 226 -31.73 12.14 -3.37
C ILE A 226 -31.72 13.60 -2.96
N ARG A 227 -31.42 13.88 -1.69
CA ARG A 227 -31.19 15.23 -1.19
C ARG A 227 -29.74 15.40 -0.74
N VAL A 228 -29.13 16.51 -1.16
CA VAL A 228 -27.79 16.94 -0.73
C VAL A 228 -27.86 18.31 -0.08
N GLY A 229 -26.87 18.67 0.72
CA GLY A 229 -26.84 19.97 1.42
C GLY A 229 -27.88 20.11 2.54
N GLU A 230 -28.52 19.02 2.93
CA GLU A 230 -29.40 18.89 4.09
C GLU A 230 -28.57 18.94 5.37
N HIS A 231 -29.07 19.62 6.41
CA HIS A 231 -28.51 19.55 7.75
C HIS A 231 -29.60 19.28 8.77
N ASN A 232 -30.72 20.00 8.74
CA ASN A 232 -31.88 19.75 9.61
C ASN A 232 -33.14 19.34 8.84
N ILE A 233 -33.54 18.06 8.97
CA ILE A 233 -34.60 17.43 8.16
C ILE A 233 -36.00 18.06 8.25
N TYR A 234 -36.24 18.94 9.23
CA TYR A 234 -37.52 19.65 9.38
C TYR A 234 -37.48 21.11 8.93
N ASN A 235 -36.29 21.65 8.71
CA ASN A 235 -36.09 23.03 8.29
C ASN A 235 -35.63 23.06 6.83
N ASN A 236 -35.98 24.10 6.11
CA ASN A 236 -35.38 24.41 4.81
C ASN A 236 -34.41 25.57 5.03
N GLU A 237 -33.13 25.26 5.01
CA GLU A 237 -32.02 26.18 5.28
C GLU A 237 -31.54 26.89 3.99
N GLY A 238 -32.07 26.48 2.84
CA GLY A 238 -31.77 27.02 1.51
C GLY A 238 -30.55 26.37 0.85
N SER A 239 -29.90 25.41 1.50
CA SER A 239 -28.78 24.64 0.96
C SER A 239 -29.18 23.29 0.37
N GLU A 240 -30.41 22.86 0.63
CA GLU A 240 -31.00 21.59 0.21
C GLU A 240 -31.23 21.57 -1.30
N GLN A 241 -30.79 20.50 -1.94
CA GLN A 241 -30.96 20.30 -3.38
C GLN A 241 -31.45 18.87 -3.62
N ASP A 242 -32.58 18.75 -4.34
CA ASP A 242 -33.25 17.48 -4.61
C ASP A 242 -32.98 17.00 -6.04
N TYR A 243 -32.62 15.73 -6.17
CA TYR A 243 -32.22 15.09 -7.42
C TYR A 243 -32.92 13.75 -7.62
N GLU A 244 -33.41 13.53 -8.84
CA GLU A 244 -33.96 12.24 -9.26
C GLU A 244 -32.84 11.26 -9.63
N VAL A 245 -33.07 9.98 -9.33
CA VAL A 245 -32.17 8.89 -9.72
C VAL A 245 -32.54 8.42 -11.12
N LEU A 246 -31.58 8.49 -12.04
CA LEU A 246 -31.73 8.03 -13.41
C LEU A 246 -31.53 6.51 -13.52
N VAL A 247 -30.48 5.98 -12.87
CA VAL A 247 -30.14 4.56 -12.90
C VAL A 247 -29.53 4.13 -11.57
N GLU A 248 -29.95 2.95 -11.10
CA GLU A 248 -29.39 2.26 -9.96
C GLU A 248 -28.44 1.13 -10.42
N HIS A 249 -27.23 1.11 -9.84
CA HIS A 249 -26.22 0.10 -10.11
C HIS A 249 -25.88 -0.63 -8.81
N VAL A 250 -26.66 -1.67 -8.49
CA VAL A 250 -26.35 -2.60 -7.40
C VAL A 250 -25.14 -3.46 -7.79
N HIS A 251 -24.24 -3.72 -6.84
CA HIS A 251 -23.07 -4.54 -7.11
C HIS A 251 -23.47 -5.96 -7.56
N PRO A 252 -22.91 -6.53 -8.64
CA PRO A 252 -23.38 -7.81 -9.23
C PRO A 252 -23.28 -9.05 -8.32
N ARG A 253 -22.51 -8.96 -7.23
CA ARG A 253 -22.35 -10.03 -6.23
C ARG A 253 -23.24 -9.84 -5.00
N TYR A 254 -24.02 -8.76 -4.96
CA TYR A 254 -25.00 -8.53 -3.92
C TYR A 254 -26.20 -9.46 -4.14
N ASP A 255 -26.61 -10.16 -3.09
CA ASP A 255 -27.76 -11.05 -3.11
C ASP A 255 -28.44 -11.03 -1.74
N ALA A 256 -29.53 -10.26 -1.64
CA ALA A 256 -30.28 -10.10 -0.40
C ALA A 256 -30.92 -11.41 0.10
N SER A 257 -31.16 -12.37 -0.80
CA SER A 257 -31.76 -13.67 -0.43
C SER A 257 -30.77 -14.60 0.26
N VAL A 258 -29.47 -14.46 -0.03
CA VAL A 258 -28.39 -15.24 0.57
C VAL A 258 -27.80 -14.54 1.78
N SER A 259 -27.54 -13.24 1.65
CA SER A 259 -26.94 -12.44 2.72
C SER A 259 -27.20 -10.96 2.47
N MET A 260 -28.16 -10.40 3.22
CA MET A 260 -28.61 -9.01 3.12
C MET A 260 -27.49 -7.97 3.13
N TYR A 261 -26.40 -8.22 3.86
CA TYR A 261 -25.33 -7.23 4.07
C TYR A 261 -24.00 -7.56 3.38
N ASN A 262 -23.91 -8.68 2.65
CA ASN A 262 -22.67 -9.03 1.94
C ASN A 262 -22.68 -8.42 0.54
N HIS A 263 -21.55 -7.82 0.14
CA HIS A 263 -21.50 -7.00 -1.08
C HIS A 263 -22.47 -5.83 -1.10
N ASP A 264 -22.78 -5.29 0.08
CA ASP A 264 -23.79 -4.27 0.31
C ASP A 264 -23.31 -2.87 -0.12
N VAL A 265 -23.30 -2.64 -1.43
CA VAL A 265 -22.92 -1.38 -2.06
C VAL A 265 -23.68 -1.19 -3.38
N ALA A 266 -24.15 0.02 -3.60
CA ALA A 266 -24.78 0.45 -4.84
C ALA A 266 -24.31 1.85 -5.26
N LEU A 267 -24.34 2.10 -6.57
CA LEU A 267 -24.12 3.41 -7.15
C LEU A 267 -25.41 3.94 -7.75
N LEU A 268 -25.68 5.21 -7.53
CA LEU A 268 -26.84 5.92 -8.05
C LEU A 268 -26.33 6.97 -9.04
N ARG A 269 -26.80 6.88 -10.27
CA ARG A 269 -26.59 7.93 -11.28
C ARG A 269 -27.74 8.91 -11.22
N LEU A 270 -27.45 10.19 -11.05
CA LEU A 270 -28.45 11.24 -11.00
C LEU A 270 -28.89 11.68 -12.40
N GLN A 271 -30.13 12.18 -12.51
CA GLN A 271 -30.68 12.70 -13.76
C GLN A 271 -30.06 14.06 -14.16
N SER A 272 -29.70 14.89 -13.17
CA SER A 272 -29.09 16.20 -13.35
C SER A 272 -27.87 16.35 -12.42
N PRO A 273 -26.88 17.18 -12.80
CA PRO A 273 -25.66 17.36 -12.02
C PRO A 273 -25.92 18.15 -10.72
N ILE A 274 -25.24 17.75 -9.65
CA ILE A 274 -25.22 18.45 -8.37
C ILE A 274 -24.54 19.80 -8.53
N ASN A 275 -25.17 20.89 -8.06
CA ASN A 275 -24.48 22.17 -7.95
C ASN A 275 -23.67 22.16 -6.65
N PHE A 276 -22.37 21.96 -6.77
CA PHE A 276 -21.50 21.93 -5.59
C PHE A 276 -21.47 23.27 -4.87
N SER A 277 -21.48 23.20 -3.54
CA SER A 277 -21.54 24.33 -2.63
C SER A 277 -20.59 24.12 -1.45
N THR A 278 -20.66 24.91 -0.39
CA THR A 278 -19.93 24.64 0.87
C THR A 278 -20.51 23.45 1.63
N THR A 279 -21.77 23.10 1.40
CA THR A 279 -22.51 22.04 2.11
C THR A 279 -22.73 20.78 1.28
N ALA A 280 -22.57 20.84 -0.05
CA ALA A 280 -22.67 19.70 -0.96
C ALA A 280 -21.38 19.58 -1.80
N ARG A 281 -20.51 18.62 -1.47
CA ARG A 281 -19.22 18.38 -2.14
C ARG A 281 -18.89 16.90 -2.24
N PRO A 282 -18.14 16.45 -3.24
CA PRO A 282 -17.77 15.05 -3.34
C PRO A 282 -16.76 14.66 -2.26
N ILE A 283 -16.85 13.43 -1.77
CA ILE A 283 -15.81 12.80 -0.95
C ILE A 283 -14.81 12.06 -1.84
N CYS A 284 -13.52 12.05 -1.48
CA CYS A 284 -12.53 11.39 -2.32
C CYS A 284 -12.60 9.86 -2.23
N LEU A 285 -12.33 9.22 -3.36
CA LEU A 285 -12.08 7.77 -3.43
C LEU A 285 -10.59 7.51 -3.63
N GLY A 286 -10.07 6.51 -2.92
CA GLY A 286 -8.68 6.08 -3.01
C GLY A 286 -8.53 4.70 -3.64
N PRO A 287 -7.42 4.41 -4.34
CA PRO A 287 -7.08 3.06 -4.77
C PRO A 287 -6.98 2.10 -3.58
N LYS A 288 -7.26 0.82 -3.83
CA LYS A 288 -7.27 -0.21 -2.78
C LYS A 288 -6.07 -0.16 -1.84
N ALA A 289 -4.84 -0.15 -2.36
CA ALA A 289 -3.64 -0.18 -1.52
C ALA A 289 -3.56 1.04 -0.58
N PHE A 290 -3.87 2.23 -1.08
CA PHE A 290 -3.91 3.46 -0.30
C PHE A 290 -5.00 3.42 0.76
N THR A 291 -6.24 3.09 0.40
CA THR A 291 -7.38 3.03 1.35
C THR A 291 -7.12 2.03 2.46
N GLU A 292 -6.49 0.89 2.15
CA GLU A 292 -6.15 -0.14 3.13
C GLU A 292 -5.02 0.26 4.08
N ALA A 293 -4.04 1.03 3.60
CA ALA A 293 -3.00 1.61 4.45
C ALA A 293 -3.62 2.69 5.35
N LEU A 294 -4.46 3.55 4.78
CA LEU A 294 -5.14 4.63 5.48
C LEU A 294 -5.97 4.12 6.66
N MET A 295 -6.74 3.05 6.47
CA MET A 295 -7.56 2.44 7.53
C MET A 295 -6.73 1.87 8.69
N LYS A 296 -5.44 1.61 8.50
CA LYS A 296 -4.53 1.08 9.54
C LYS A 296 -3.74 2.19 10.24
N GLU A 297 -3.37 3.23 9.51
CA GLU A 297 -2.42 4.26 9.97
C GLU A 297 -3.10 5.53 10.48
N ALA A 298 -4.33 5.83 10.02
CA ALA A 298 -5.00 7.09 10.34
C ALA A 298 -5.72 7.10 11.70
N SER A 299 -5.97 8.33 12.18
CA SER A 299 -6.84 8.65 13.31
C SER A 299 -8.25 8.06 13.14
N PRO A 300 -9.05 7.99 14.23
CA PRO A 300 -10.44 7.53 14.17
C PRO A 300 -11.18 8.10 12.96
N ALA A 301 -11.93 7.23 12.28
CA ALA A 301 -12.71 7.63 11.14
C ALA A 301 -13.92 8.44 11.60
N THR A 302 -14.36 9.39 10.79
CA THR A 302 -15.63 10.09 11.01
C THR A 302 -16.74 9.36 10.27
N VAL A 303 -17.83 9.08 10.98
CA VAL A 303 -19.09 8.61 10.43
C VAL A 303 -20.12 9.72 10.63
N SER A 304 -20.96 9.96 9.63
CA SER A 304 -22.03 10.97 9.72
C SER A 304 -23.36 10.44 9.19
N GLY A 305 -24.45 10.98 9.74
CA GLY A 305 -25.82 10.64 9.34
C GLY A 305 -26.90 11.17 10.29
N TRP A 306 -28.15 10.88 9.95
CA TRP A 306 -29.36 11.29 10.69
C TRP A 306 -30.05 10.12 11.40
N GLY A 307 -29.32 9.01 11.56
CA GLY A 307 -29.78 7.83 12.26
C GLY A 307 -30.16 8.10 13.71
N ARG A 308 -30.63 7.05 14.39
CA ARG A 308 -31.09 7.17 15.78
C ARG A 308 -29.93 7.51 16.69
N THR A 309 -30.14 8.42 17.63
CA THR A 309 -29.09 8.81 18.59
C THR A 309 -28.90 7.79 19.72
N ARG A 310 -29.73 6.75 19.77
CA ARG A 310 -29.67 5.62 20.71
C ARG A 310 -30.45 4.43 20.15
N PHE A 311 -30.16 3.23 20.63
CA PHE A 311 -30.93 2.03 20.28
C PHE A 311 -32.43 2.22 20.58
N LEU A 312 -33.29 1.90 19.61
CA LEU A 312 -34.75 2.17 19.65
C LEU A 312 -35.15 3.64 19.90
N GLY A 313 -34.22 4.59 19.76
CA GLY A 313 -34.45 6.01 19.93
C GLY A 313 -35.09 6.70 18.72
N SER A 314 -35.36 8.00 18.87
CA SER A 314 -35.72 8.85 17.75
C SER A 314 -34.51 9.10 16.84
N THR A 315 -34.76 9.26 15.54
CA THR A 315 -33.77 9.77 14.58
C THR A 315 -33.33 11.17 14.97
N ALA A 316 -32.07 11.52 14.67
CA ALA A 316 -31.58 12.86 14.88
C ALA A 316 -32.25 13.82 13.89
N THR A 317 -32.64 15.00 14.36
CA THR A 317 -33.22 16.04 13.48
C THR A 317 -32.13 16.76 12.68
N ALA A 318 -30.99 17.01 13.31
CA ALA A 318 -29.81 17.58 12.69
C ALA A 318 -28.77 16.50 12.39
N LEU A 319 -27.99 16.70 11.32
CA LEU A 319 -26.92 15.80 10.91
C LEU A 319 -25.91 15.63 12.05
N GLN A 320 -25.69 14.38 12.46
CA GLN A 320 -24.73 14.03 13.49
C GLN A 320 -23.43 13.51 12.87
N LYS A 321 -22.38 13.54 13.66
CA LYS A 321 -21.11 12.88 13.35
C LYS A 321 -20.50 12.25 14.58
N VAL A 322 -19.79 11.16 14.40
CA VAL A 322 -19.07 10.45 15.46
C VAL A 322 -17.72 10.01 14.93
N GLU A 323 -16.71 10.06 15.79
CA GLU A 323 -15.39 9.48 15.50
C GLU A 323 -15.35 8.06 16.03
N VAL A 324 -14.99 7.09 15.18
CA VAL A 324 -14.92 5.67 15.50
C VAL A 324 -13.59 5.07 15.05
N PRO A 325 -12.88 4.35 15.92
CA PRO A 325 -11.63 3.69 15.54
C PRO A 325 -11.94 2.41 14.75
N PHE A 326 -11.00 2.00 13.89
CA PHE A 326 -11.04 0.70 13.24
C PHE A 326 -10.78 -0.42 14.27
N THR A 327 -11.54 -1.51 14.18
CA THR A 327 -11.42 -2.67 15.09
C THR A 327 -10.67 -3.82 14.43
N ASP A 328 -9.87 -4.57 15.20
CA ASP A 328 -9.21 -5.77 14.68
C ASP A 328 -10.24 -6.78 14.12
N ARG A 329 -9.83 -7.49 13.06
CA ARG A 329 -10.71 -8.42 12.37
C ARG A 329 -11.14 -9.61 13.24
N THR A 330 -10.30 -10.03 14.17
CA THR A 330 -10.58 -11.15 15.09
C THR A 330 -11.66 -10.72 16.07
N GLU A 331 -11.44 -9.59 16.73
CA GLU A 331 -12.38 -8.97 17.67
C GLU A 331 -13.73 -8.62 17.01
N CYS A 332 -13.71 -8.06 15.80
CA CYS A 332 -14.91 -7.79 15.00
C CYS A 332 -15.72 -9.05 14.68
N LYS A 333 -15.07 -10.21 14.48
CA LYS A 333 -15.78 -11.48 14.26
C LYS A 333 -16.31 -12.07 15.56
N ASP A 334 -15.51 -12.02 16.61
CA ASP A 334 -15.85 -12.62 17.91
C ASP A 334 -16.97 -11.84 18.60
N SER A 335 -17.06 -10.53 18.34
CA SER A 335 -18.12 -9.66 18.82
C SER A 335 -19.46 -9.85 18.09
N SER A 336 -19.53 -10.47 16.91
CA SER A 336 -20.79 -10.58 16.15
C SER A 336 -21.32 -12.02 16.10
N SER A 337 -22.64 -12.14 16.24
CA SER A 337 -23.38 -13.39 16.00
C SER A 337 -23.52 -13.71 14.50
N ALA A 338 -23.42 -12.69 13.64
CA ALA A 338 -23.52 -12.80 12.19
C ALA A 338 -22.14 -12.86 11.53
N ARG A 339 -22.09 -13.43 10.33
CA ARG A 339 -20.83 -13.70 9.63
C ARG A 339 -20.21 -12.42 9.05
N ILE A 340 -19.09 -11.98 9.62
CA ILE A 340 -18.26 -10.90 9.06
C ILE A 340 -17.37 -11.40 7.91
N THR A 341 -17.68 -10.99 6.68
CA THR A 341 -16.91 -11.38 5.48
C THR A 341 -15.68 -10.50 5.27
N ARG A 342 -14.84 -10.82 4.27
CA ARG A 342 -13.66 -9.99 3.92
C ARG A 342 -13.99 -8.67 3.24
N TYR A 343 -15.26 -8.48 2.90
CA TYR A 343 -15.79 -7.30 2.24
C TYR A 343 -16.41 -6.31 3.22
N MET A 344 -16.36 -6.64 4.50
CA MET A 344 -16.83 -5.85 5.63
C MET A 344 -15.66 -5.58 6.58
N PHE A 345 -15.83 -4.57 7.42
CA PHE A 345 -14.99 -4.32 8.60
C PHE A 345 -15.84 -3.71 9.72
N CYS A 346 -15.32 -3.76 10.95
CA CYS A 346 -15.95 -3.11 12.09
C CYS A 346 -15.21 -1.83 12.47
N ALA A 347 -15.95 -0.85 12.96
CA ALA A 347 -15.40 0.33 13.61
C ALA A 347 -16.32 0.77 14.75
N GLY A 348 -15.72 1.23 15.84
CA GLY A 348 -16.44 1.61 17.05
C GLY A 348 -15.63 1.34 18.32
N TYR A 349 -16.20 1.71 19.46
CA TYR A 349 -15.60 1.45 20.76
C TYR A 349 -16.21 0.20 21.38
N TYR A 350 -15.40 -0.56 22.11
CA TYR A 350 -15.87 -1.78 22.80
C TYR A 350 -16.78 -1.42 24.00
N ASP A 351 -16.42 -0.37 24.75
CA ASP A 351 -16.99 0.00 26.04
C ASP A 351 -17.54 1.44 26.10
N GLU A 352 -17.38 2.23 25.03
CA GLU A 352 -18.02 3.54 24.94
C GLU A 352 -19.35 3.46 24.18
N ALA A 353 -20.35 4.19 24.65
CA ALA A 353 -21.65 4.33 23.98
C ALA A 353 -21.57 5.26 22.75
N LYS A 354 -20.62 5.02 21.84
CA LYS A 354 -20.39 5.76 20.59
C LYS A 354 -20.34 4.78 19.41
N ASP A 355 -21.37 4.80 18.59
CA ASP A 355 -21.50 3.95 17.41
C ASP A 355 -22.43 4.62 16.38
N SER A 356 -22.35 4.17 15.13
CA SER A 356 -23.37 4.45 14.11
C SER A 356 -24.66 3.69 14.43
N CYS A 357 -25.82 4.20 14.03
CA CYS A 357 -27.09 3.59 14.39
C CYS A 357 -28.06 3.46 13.20
N GLN A 358 -29.20 2.81 13.43
CA GLN A 358 -30.25 2.64 12.43
C GLN A 358 -30.67 3.98 11.82
N GLY A 359 -30.73 4.04 10.48
CA GLY A 359 -30.99 5.27 9.71
C GLY A 359 -29.72 5.95 9.16
N ASP A 360 -28.53 5.52 9.59
CA ASP A 360 -27.25 5.93 9.00
C ASP A 360 -26.83 5.06 7.81
N SER A 361 -27.54 3.95 7.54
CA SER A 361 -27.25 3.00 6.46
C SER A 361 -27.00 3.69 5.12
N GLY A 362 -25.90 3.33 4.46
CA GLY A 362 -25.45 3.98 3.23
C GLY A 362 -24.62 5.25 3.43
N GLY A 363 -24.59 5.81 4.64
CA GLY A 363 -23.80 6.98 5.00
C GLY A 363 -22.27 6.73 4.94
N PRO A 364 -21.48 7.82 4.90
CA PRO A 364 -20.04 7.75 4.80
C PRO A 364 -19.39 7.27 6.10
N HIS A 365 -18.38 6.42 5.96
CA HIS A 365 -17.30 6.26 6.91
C HIS A 365 -16.02 6.77 6.25
N ALA A 366 -15.43 7.83 6.80
CA ALA A 366 -14.39 8.61 6.15
C ALA A 366 -13.16 8.82 7.05
N ASN A 367 -11.97 8.70 6.49
CA ASN A 367 -10.72 9.03 7.17
C ASN A 367 -10.10 10.27 6.53
N ARG A 368 -9.56 11.15 7.38
CA ARG A 368 -8.77 12.29 6.93
C ARG A 368 -7.32 11.83 6.71
N TYR A 369 -6.78 12.16 5.55
CA TYR A 369 -5.35 12.02 5.22
C TYR A 369 -4.82 13.38 4.78
N HIS A 370 -3.88 13.94 5.52
CA HIS A 370 -3.48 15.34 5.40
C HIS A 370 -4.72 16.27 5.43
N ASP A 371 -4.96 17.04 4.35
CA ASP A 371 -6.08 17.98 4.23
C ASP A 371 -7.21 17.46 3.33
N THR A 372 -7.33 16.14 3.21
CA THR A 372 -8.29 15.48 2.32
C THR A 372 -9.00 14.31 3.00
N TRP A 373 -10.33 14.29 2.89
CA TRP A 373 -11.21 13.23 3.38
C TRP A 373 -11.43 12.17 2.31
N PHE A 374 -11.16 10.92 2.67
CA PHE A 374 -11.35 9.76 1.81
C PHE A 374 -12.43 8.84 2.37
N LEU A 375 -13.33 8.39 1.50
CA LEU A 375 -14.33 7.39 1.84
C LEU A 375 -13.65 6.02 1.98
N THR A 376 -13.68 5.46 3.18
CA THR A 376 -13.06 4.17 3.51
C THR A 376 -14.12 3.08 3.74
N GLY A 377 -15.32 3.46 4.19
CA GLY A 377 -16.44 2.56 4.40
C GLY A 377 -17.79 3.16 4.07
N ILE A 378 -18.80 2.30 4.00
CA ILE A 378 -20.22 2.66 3.90
C ILE A 378 -20.92 2.01 5.08
N VAL A 379 -21.70 2.77 5.86
CA VAL A 379 -22.49 2.23 6.97
C VAL A 379 -23.43 1.15 6.42
N SER A 380 -23.40 -0.06 6.98
CA SER A 380 -24.18 -1.19 6.46
C SER A 380 -25.14 -1.74 7.51
N TRP A 381 -24.67 -2.20 8.67
CA TRP A 381 -25.52 -2.73 9.75
C TRP A 381 -24.79 -2.77 11.10
N GLY A 382 -25.49 -3.14 12.17
CA GLY A 382 -24.93 -3.34 13.51
C GLY A 382 -25.89 -4.10 14.44
N GLU A 383 -25.36 -4.71 15.50
CA GLU A 383 -26.14 -5.44 16.51
C GLU A 383 -26.51 -4.55 17.68
N GLU A 384 -27.65 -3.86 17.57
CA GLU A 384 -28.04 -2.78 18.48
C GLU A 384 -27.04 -1.60 18.43
N CYS A 385 -27.50 -0.39 18.65
CA CYS A 385 -26.62 0.77 18.48
C CYS A 385 -25.83 1.02 19.75
N ALA A 386 -24.50 1.10 19.63
CA ALA A 386 -23.60 1.41 20.74
C ALA A 386 -23.75 0.45 21.94
N LYS A 387 -24.00 -0.84 21.64
CA LYS A 387 -24.06 -1.90 22.64
C LYS A 387 -22.65 -2.28 23.07
N GLU A 388 -22.45 -2.40 24.39
CA GLU A 388 -21.18 -2.86 24.95
C GLU A 388 -20.78 -4.22 24.34
N GLY A 389 -19.52 -4.29 23.89
CA GLY A 389 -18.94 -5.45 23.22
C GLY A 389 -19.41 -5.67 21.78
N LYS A 390 -20.07 -4.69 21.15
CA LYS A 390 -20.48 -4.72 19.73
C LYS A 390 -19.92 -3.52 18.98
N TYR A 391 -19.86 -3.66 17.65
CA TYR A 391 -19.38 -2.62 16.74
C TYR A 391 -20.34 -2.41 15.59
N GLY A 392 -20.33 -1.21 15.02
CA GLY A 392 -20.89 -0.96 13.69
C GLY A 392 -20.12 -1.72 12.62
N VAL A 393 -20.83 -2.26 11.65
CA VAL A 393 -20.29 -3.02 10.52
C VAL A 393 -20.47 -2.22 9.22
N TYR A 394 -19.37 -2.07 8.51
CA TYR A 394 -19.27 -1.21 7.33
C TYR A 394 -18.84 -2.02 6.10
N THR A 395 -19.38 -1.68 4.93
CA THR A 395 -18.88 -2.18 3.66
C THR A 395 -17.51 -1.58 3.36
N ARG A 396 -16.51 -2.43 3.05
CA ARG A 396 -15.11 -2.02 2.85
C ARG A 396 -14.87 -1.50 1.42
N VAL A 397 -14.91 -0.17 1.25
CA VAL A 397 -14.91 0.51 -0.08
C VAL A 397 -13.68 0.17 -0.92
N SER A 398 -12.52 -0.06 -0.30
CA SER A 398 -11.27 -0.45 -0.97
C SER A 398 -11.41 -1.67 -1.90
N HIS A 399 -12.30 -2.62 -1.56
CA HIS A 399 -12.55 -3.82 -2.36
C HIS A 399 -13.41 -3.57 -3.59
N TYR A 400 -14.10 -2.42 -3.63
CA TYR A 400 -15.02 -2.03 -4.70
C TYR A 400 -14.47 -0.93 -5.58
N TYR A 401 -13.33 -0.32 -5.25
CA TYR A 401 -12.71 0.77 -6.02
C TYR A 401 -12.69 0.52 -7.53
N ARG A 402 -12.24 -0.68 -7.97
CA ARG A 402 -12.21 -1.02 -9.41
C ARG A 402 -13.59 -1.08 -10.05
N TRP A 403 -14.58 -1.62 -9.34
CA TRP A 403 -15.96 -1.68 -9.83
C TRP A 403 -16.55 -0.27 -9.91
N ILE A 404 -16.34 0.56 -8.89
CA ILE A 404 -16.81 1.94 -8.85
C ILE A 404 -16.26 2.73 -10.05
N GLN A 405 -14.94 2.71 -10.23
CA GLN A 405 -14.25 3.38 -11.34
C GLN A 405 -14.72 2.88 -12.70
N HIS A 406 -14.96 1.57 -12.84
CA HIS A 406 -15.47 0.99 -14.08
C HIS A 406 -16.88 1.47 -14.44
N ILE A 407 -17.81 1.50 -13.48
CA ILE A 407 -19.18 1.95 -13.72
C ILE A 407 -19.24 3.45 -14.05
N ILE A 408 -18.52 4.27 -13.28
CA ILE A 408 -18.43 5.72 -13.51
C ILE A 408 -17.81 5.99 -14.89
N GLY A 409 -16.64 5.39 -15.19
CA GLY A 409 -15.92 5.62 -16.44
C GLY A 409 -16.65 5.11 -17.70
N LEU A 410 -17.31 3.95 -17.64
CA LEU A 410 -18.13 3.45 -18.78
C LEU A 410 -19.23 4.43 -19.16
N THR A 411 -19.78 5.12 -18.16
CA THR A 411 -20.89 6.03 -18.35
C THR A 411 -20.45 7.35 -18.96
N GLU A 412 -19.31 7.89 -18.51
CA GLU A 412 -18.70 9.07 -19.11
C GLU A 412 -18.37 8.84 -20.58
N HIS A 413 -17.85 7.65 -20.93
CA HIS A 413 -17.61 7.28 -22.32
C HIS A 413 -18.90 7.20 -23.14
N ARG A 414 -19.99 6.62 -22.63
CA ARG A 414 -21.28 6.60 -23.33
C ARG A 414 -21.83 8.02 -23.55
N LEU A 415 -21.74 8.88 -22.54
CA LEU A 415 -22.15 10.29 -22.67
C LEU A 415 -21.32 11.07 -23.70
N ALA A 416 -20.03 10.78 -23.81
CA ALA A 416 -19.18 11.41 -24.83
C ALA A 416 -19.54 10.94 -26.26
N VAL A 417 -19.97 9.68 -26.42
CA VAL A 417 -20.39 9.12 -27.71
C VAL A 417 -21.79 9.60 -28.12
N ASP A 418 -22.70 9.82 -27.16
CA ASP A 418 -24.10 10.21 -27.41
C ASP A 418 -24.31 11.72 -27.63
N ARG A 419 -23.26 12.55 -27.54
CA ARG A 419 -23.36 13.99 -27.78
C ARG A 419 -23.26 14.25 -29.30
N PRO A 420 -24.32 14.73 -29.99
CA PRO A 420 -24.20 15.10 -31.40
C PRO A 420 -23.23 16.27 -31.53
N GLU A 421 -22.23 16.13 -32.40
CA GLU A 421 -21.29 17.21 -32.75
C GLU A 421 -22.06 18.40 -33.37
N SER A 422 -22.50 19.34 -32.54
CA SER A 422 -22.86 20.68 -33.00
C SER A 422 -21.62 21.56 -32.90
N GLY A 423 -20.81 21.59 -33.96
CA GLY A 423 -19.67 22.51 -34.02
C GLY A 423 -18.68 22.14 -35.11
N THR A 424 -18.81 22.80 -36.24
CA THR A 424 -17.87 22.80 -37.37
C THR A 424 -16.41 22.93 -36.91
N HIS A 425 -15.64 21.84 -36.99
CA HIS A 425 -14.19 21.90 -37.04
C HIS A 425 -13.71 21.41 -38.40
N SER A 426 -13.16 22.33 -39.17
CA SER A 426 -12.40 22.04 -40.39
C SER A 426 -11.15 21.25 -40.02
N TYR A 427 -11.11 19.97 -40.38
CA TYR A 427 -9.89 19.17 -40.33
C TYR A 427 -8.99 19.58 -41.51
N THR A 428 -7.95 20.37 -41.25
CA THR A 428 -6.79 20.40 -42.15
C THR A 428 -5.99 19.12 -41.90
N VAL A 429 -6.07 18.19 -42.85
CA VAL A 429 -5.26 16.98 -42.91
C VAL A 429 -3.86 17.38 -43.38
N SER A 430 -2.89 17.40 -42.46
CA SER A 430 -1.48 17.50 -42.79
C SER A 430 -0.98 16.11 -43.20
N TYR A 431 -0.76 15.90 -44.50
CA TYR A 431 -0.08 14.71 -45.00
C TYR A 431 1.40 14.76 -44.58
N LEU A 432 1.84 13.76 -43.82
CA LEU A 432 3.27 13.46 -43.65
C LEU A 432 3.80 12.91 -44.98
N THR A 433 4.69 13.64 -45.63
CA THR A 433 5.50 13.14 -46.76
C THR A 433 6.64 12.26 -46.23
N PRO A 434 6.95 11.12 -46.88
CA PRO A 434 8.02 10.24 -46.47
C PRO A 434 9.37 10.70 -47.05
N PHE A 435 10.40 10.75 -46.22
CA PHE A 435 11.81 10.57 -46.60
C PHE A 435 12.56 9.88 -45.47
#